data_AF-A0AAE1X2W3-F1
#
_entry.id   AF-A0AAE1X2W3-F1
#
_cell.length_a   1.000
_cell.length_b   1.000
_cell.length_c   1.000
_cell.angle_alpha   90.00
_cell.angle_beta   90.00
_cell.angle_gamma   90.00
#
_symmetry.space_group_name_H-M   'P 1'
#
loop_
_entity.id
_entity.type
_entity.pdbx_description
1 polymer ?
#
loop_
_entity_poly.entity_id
_entity_poly.type
_entity_poly.pdbx_seq_one_letter_code
_entity_poly.pdbx_strand_id
1 'polypeptide(L)'
;MFISWQQKAVEHTVTKYSHAQQSASVVTRRQGRHGMNTHVVKIANRECSCGKWNQFGIPCSHAQKVCGAYNISAASMVKDYYDVMAYNNTYSKHFEPVQSEDYWDDPNFQLVHDPTIRTVTRPGRNQTTRIHNEMDWRQTRARQEAQQQQGL
;
A
#
# COMPACT_ATOMS: atom_id res chain seq x y z
N MET A 1 2.93 -1.12 8.10
CA MET A 1 3.51 -0.36 6.97
C MET A 1 4.36 0.81 7.45
N PHE A 2 3.81 1.74 8.26
CA PHE A 2 4.55 2.91 8.76
C PHE A 2 5.78 2.56 9.64
N ILE A 3 5.61 1.70 10.65
CA ILE A 3 6.68 1.30 11.59
C ILE A 3 7.81 0.55 10.86
N SER A 4 7.46 -0.37 9.95
CA SER A 4 8.47 -1.10 9.18
C SER A 4 9.24 -0.20 8.22
N TRP A 5 8.60 0.85 7.69
CA TRP A 5 9.30 1.88 6.93
C TRP A 5 10.19 2.75 7.81
N GLN A 6 9.79 3.02 9.05
CA GLN A 6 10.58 3.81 10.00
C GLN A 6 11.87 3.07 10.37
N GLN A 7 11.79 1.78 10.65
CA GLN A 7 12.96 0.93 10.87
C GLN A 7 13.91 0.95 9.66
N LYS A 8 13.37 0.83 8.44
CA LYS A 8 14.16 0.93 7.20
C LYS A 8 14.75 2.32 6.97
N ALA A 9 14.09 3.38 7.42
CA ALA A 9 14.54 4.76 7.26
C ALA A 9 15.88 5.00 7.96
N VAL A 10 16.11 4.34 9.10
CA VAL A 10 17.35 4.44 9.88
C VAL A 10 18.58 4.17 9.02
N GLU A 11 18.49 3.18 8.13
CA GLU A 11 19.59 2.73 7.28
C GLU A 11 19.96 3.71 6.16
N HIS A 12 19.06 4.63 5.80
CA HIS A 12 19.29 5.55 4.70
C HIS A 12 20.16 6.73 5.12
N THR A 13 20.84 7.35 4.15
CA THR A 13 21.70 8.53 4.38
C THR A 13 21.19 9.71 3.58
N VAL A 14 21.03 10.87 4.23
CA VAL A 14 20.68 12.12 3.53
C VAL A 14 21.97 12.72 2.96
N THR A 15 22.00 13.03 1.67
CA THR A 15 23.21 13.50 0.97
C THR A 15 23.15 14.95 0.53
N LYS A 16 21.96 15.48 0.25
CA LYS A 16 21.76 16.88 -0.12
C LYS A 16 20.57 17.43 0.63
N TYR A 17 20.66 18.70 1.02
CA TYR A 17 19.68 19.36 1.87
C TYR A 17 19.48 20.80 1.39
N SER A 18 18.24 21.21 1.15
CA SER A 18 17.88 22.58 0.77
C SER A 18 16.70 23.07 1.62
N HIS A 19 17.00 23.85 2.67
CA HIS A 19 15.99 24.45 3.55
C HIS A 19 14.99 25.30 2.75
N ALA A 20 15.48 26.14 1.85
CA ALA A 20 14.66 27.06 1.06
C ALA A 20 13.64 26.33 0.18
N GLN A 21 14.00 25.16 -0.36
CA GLN A 21 13.13 24.36 -1.22
C GLN A 21 12.42 23.22 -0.46
N GLN A 22 12.64 23.12 0.86
CA GLN A 22 12.18 22.01 1.70
C GLN A 22 12.38 20.63 1.04
N SER A 23 13.57 20.42 0.48
CA SER A 23 13.88 19.20 -0.28
C SER A 23 15.22 18.59 0.12
N ALA A 24 15.32 17.28 -0.06
CA ALA A 24 16.55 16.55 0.23
C ALA A 24 16.72 15.34 -0.69
N SER A 25 17.97 14.97 -0.93
CA SER A 25 18.33 13.70 -1.58
C SER A 25 18.70 12.68 -0.52
N VAL A 26 18.20 11.46 -0.67
CA VAL A 26 18.45 10.33 0.22
C VAL A 26 19.02 9.18 -0.57
N VAL A 27 20.11 8.61 -0.09
CA VAL A 27 20.70 7.40 -0.63
C VAL A 27 20.29 6.21 0.24
N THR A 28 19.78 5.17 -0.42
CA THR A 28 19.43 3.92 0.23
C THR A 28 20.66 3.11 0.61
N ARG A 29 20.63 2.43 1.76
CA ARG A 29 21.69 1.48 2.14
C ARG A 29 21.82 0.38 1.08
N ARG A 30 23.05 -0.05 0.81
CA ARG A 30 23.30 -1.23 0.00
C ARG A 30 22.83 -2.49 0.74
N GLN A 31 21.96 -3.27 0.11
CA GLN A 31 21.51 -4.58 0.58
C GLN A 31 21.77 -5.61 -0.53
N GLY A 32 22.94 -6.28 -0.44
CA GLY A 32 23.39 -7.24 -1.45
C GLY A 32 23.66 -6.59 -2.82
N ARG A 33 22.95 -7.07 -3.85
CA ARG A 33 23.02 -6.53 -5.23
C ARG A 33 22.08 -5.34 -5.46
N HIS A 34 21.25 -4.98 -4.48
CA HIS A 34 20.29 -3.87 -4.57
C HIS A 34 20.65 -2.76 -3.58
N GLY A 35 20.11 -1.55 -3.78
CA GLY A 35 20.36 -0.37 -2.94
C GLY A 35 21.32 0.63 -3.58
N MET A 36 21.80 1.61 -2.80
CA MET A 36 22.54 2.79 -3.28
C MET A 36 21.77 3.67 -4.27
N ASN A 37 20.47 3.43 -4.43
CA ASN A 37 19.59 4.29 -5.20
C ASN A 37 19.42 5.63 -4.49
N THR A 38 19.45 6.71 -5.27
CA THR A 38 19.19 8.05 -4.79
C THR A 38 17.72 8.39 -5.04
N HIS A 39 17.04 8.89 -4.02
CA HIS A 39 15.68 9.38 -4.10
C HIS A 39 15.62 10.84 -3.67
N VAL A 40 14.79 11.62 -4.35
CA VAL A 40 14.53 13.02 -3.99
C VAL A 40 13.23 13.07 -3.20
N VAL A 41 13.24 13.78 -2.09
CA VAL A 41 12.06 14.04 -1.25
C VAL A 41 11.80 15.53 -1.28
N LYS A 42 10.55 15.90 -1.55
CA LYS A 42 10.04 17.27 -1.46
C LYS A 42 8.99 17.30 -0.36
N ILE A 43 9.33 17.89 0.79
CA ILE A 43 8.48 17.85 1.99
C ILE A 43 7.23 18.69 1.79
N ALA A 44 7.37 19.91 1.25
CA ALA A 44 6.26 20.82 0.98
C ALA A 44 5.15 20.14 0.14
N ASN A 45 5.56 19.38 -0.87
CA ASN A 45 4.65 18.68 -1.77
C ASN A 45 4.19 17.31 -1.23
N ARG A 46 4.76 16.84 -0.12
CA ARG A 46 4.56 15.48 0.41
C ARG A 46 4.88 14.40 -0.63
N GLU A 47 5.99 14.58 -1.33
CA GLU A 47 6.39 13.74 -2.45
C GLU A 47 7.75 13.07 -2.22
N CYS A 48 7.88 11.86 -2.74
CA CYS A 48 9.16 11.19 -2.90
C CYS A 48 9.25 10.56 -4.28
N SER A 49 10.41 10.66 -4.92
CA SER A 49 10.64 10.11 -6.27
C SER A 49 10.50 8.58 -6.35
N CYS A 50 10.41 7.87 -5.22
CA CYS A 50 10.05 6.45 -5.23
C CYS A 50 8.54 6.18 -5.45
N GLY A 51 7.70 7.22 -5.56
CA GLY A 51 6.27 7.15 -5.82
C GLY A 51 5.40 6.71 -4.64
N LYS A 52 5.98 6.00 -3.66
CA LYS A 52 5.25 5.40 -2.53
C LYS A 52 4.47 6.44 -1.71
N TRP A 53 5.06 7.60 -1.44
CA TRP A 53 4.36 8.62 -0.64
C TRP A 53 3.12 9.16 -1.37
N ASN A 54 3.23 9.44 -2.67
CA ASN A 54 2.08 9.86 -3.47
C ASN A 54 1.00 8.76 -3.54
N GLN A 55 1.41 7.51 -3.78
CA GLN A 55 0.51 6.36 -3.94
C GLN A 55 -0.24 6.02 -2.66
N PHE A 56 0.47 5.95 -1.53
CA PHE A 56 -0.12 5.47 -0.28
C PHE A 56 -0.59 6.61 0.62
N GLY A 57 -0.21 7.87 0.36
CA GLY A 57 -0.48 8.99 1.29
C GLY A 57 0.25 8.88 2.64
N ILE A 58 1.12 7.89 2.79
CA ILE A 58 1.91 7.62 3.99
C ILE A 58 3.38 7.86 3.63
N PRO A 59 4.15 8.63 4.43
CA PRO A 59 5.57 8.87 4.17
C PRO A 59 6.35 7.55 4.07
N CYS A 60 7.04 7.34 2.95
CA CYS A 60 7.90 6.18 2.76
C CYS A 60 9.18 6.26 3.63
N SER A 61 10.00 5.20 3.65
CA SER A 61 11.24 5.20 4.45
C SER A 61 12.22 6.33 4.08
N HIS A 62 12.28 6.75 2.81
CA HIS A 62 13.10 7.90 2.41
C HIS A 62 12.53 9.20 2.97
N ALA A 63 11.22 9.39 2.86
CA ALA A 63 10.52 10.56 3.36
C ALA A 63 10.65 10.68 4.89
N GLN A 64 10.47 9.57 5.61
CA GLN A 64 10.64 9.53 7.06
C GLN A 64 12.07 9.92 7.49
N LYS A 65 13.10 9.47 6.74
CA LYS A 65 14.49 9.88 7.00
C LYS A 65 14.69 11.38 6.80
N VAL A 66 14.10 11.95 5.75
CA VAL A 66 14.16 13.41 5.50
C VAL A 66 13.37 14.19 6.53
N CYS A 67 12.16 13.75 6.91
CA CYS A 67 11.38 14.39 7.96
C CYS A 67 12.19 14.49 9.27
N GLY A 68 12.88 13.42 9.67
CA GLY A 68 13.78 13.45 10.82
C GLY A 68 14.92 14.48 10.68
N ALA A 69 15.52 14.61 9.49
CA ALA A 69 16.56 15.61 9.21
C ALA A 69 16.03 17.06 9.23
N TYR A 70 14.73 17.26 9.03
CA TYR A 70 14.05 18.56 9.15
C TYR A 70 13.39 18.77 10.52
N ASN A 71 13.56 17.83 11.47
CA ASN A 71 12.90 17.83 12.77
C ASN A 71 11.36 17.91 12.66
N ILE A 72 10.80 17.28 11.63
CA ILE A 72 9.36 17.19 11.38
C ILE A 72 8.91 15.77 11.76
N SER A 73 7.80 15.68 12.51
CA SER A 73 7.13 14.40 12.73
C SER A 73 6.66 13.81 11.40
N ALA A 74 7.13 12.61 11.05
CA ALA A 74 6.61 11.94 9.87
C ALA A 74 5.13 11.54 10.03
N ALA A 75 4.62 11.40 11.25
CA ALA A 75 3.20 11.09 11.48
C ALA A 75 2.29 12.26 11.07
N SER A 76 2.71 13.53 11.30
CA SER A 76 1.94 14.70 10.87
C SER A 76 1.94 14.91 9.34
N MET A 77 2.74 14.11 8.63
CA MET A 77 2.89 14.15 7.19
C MET A 77 2.03 13.10 6.46
N VAL A 78 1.33 12.23 7.20
CA VAL A 78 0.32 11.31 6.68
C VAL A 78 -0.89 12.10 6.16
N LYS A 79 -1.53 11.62 5.09
CA LYS A 79 -2.76 12.23 4.57
C LYS A 79 -3.92 12.08 5.58
N ASP A 80 -4.78 13.08 5.59
CA ASP A 80 -5.92 13.28 6.49
C ASP A 80 -6.95 12.15 6.47
N TYR A 81 -7.18 11.49 5.33
CA TYR A 81 -8.14 10.39 5.26
C TYR A 81 -7.74 9.13 6.08
N TYR A 82 -6.52 9.08 6.63
CA TYR A 82 -6.12 8.07 7.62
C TYR A 82 -6.36 8.50 9.07
N ASP A 83 -6.85 9.71 9.32
CA ASP A 83 -7.17 10.19 10.64
C ASP A 83 -8.45 9.52 11.18
N VAL A 84 -8.44 9.19 12.47
CA VAL A 84 -9.58 8.60 13.18
C VAL A 84 -10.76 9.56 13.16
N MET A 85 -10.52 10.86 13.26
CA MET A 85 -11.58 11.87 13.19
C MET A 85 -12.20 11.93 11.79
N ALA A 86 -11.39 11.82 10.73
CA ALA A 86 -11.89 11.75 9.36
C ALA A 86 -12.75 10.50 9.13
N TYR A 87 -12.31 9.34 9.66
CA TYR A 87 -13.09 8.11 9.64
C TYR A 87 -14.44 8.27 10.36
N ASN A 88 -14.42 8.74 11.61
CA ASN A 88 -15.65 8.94 12.40
C ASN A 88 -16.61 9.91 11.73
N ASN A 89 -16.10 11.02 11.18
CA ASN A 89 -16.93 11.99 10.48
C ASN A 89 -17.56 11.39 9.21
N THR A 90 -16.84 10.53 8.48
CA THR A 90 -17.35 9.84 7.29
C THR A 90 -18.57 8.97 7.62
N TYR A 91 -18.55 8.30 8.77
CA TYR A 91 -19.63 7.41 9.23
C TYR A 91 -20.54 8.03 10.29
N SER A 92 -20.45 9.35 10.52
CA SER A 92 -21.24 10.04 11.55
C SER A 92 -22.72 10.17 11.18
N LYS A 93 -23.04 10.12 9.89
CA LYS A 93 -24.42 10.23 9.40
C LYS A 93 -25.14 8.89 9.50
N HIS A 94 -26.44 8.97 9.72
CA HIS A 94 -27.30 7.79 9.64
C HIS A 94 -27.38 7.31 8.19
N PHE A 95 -27.27 6.00 8.01
CA PHE A 95 -27.64 5.37 6.76
C PHE A 95 -29.14 5.19 6.78
N GLU A 96 -29.84 5.90 5.89
CA GLU A 96 -31.25 5.66 5.68
C GLU A 96 -31.44 4.26 5.10
N PRO A 97 -32.45 3.50 5.54
CA PRO A 97 -32.75 2.21 4.95
C PRO A 97 -33.05 2.39 3.46
N VAL A 98 -32.49 1.51 2.64
CA VAL A 98 -32.85 1.45 1.23
C VAL A 98 -34.32 1.08 1.14
N GLN A 99 -35.11 1.87 0.39
CA GLN A 99 -36.54 1.61 0.21
C GLN A 99 -36.77 0.31 -0.59
N SER A 100 -38.01 -0.19 -0.59
CA SER A 100 -38.38 -1.33 -1.46
C SER A 100 -37.95 -1.07 -2.90
N GLU A 101 -37.59 -2.14 -3.61
CA GLU A 101 -37.24 -2.09 -5.04
C GLU A 101 -38.34 -1.42 -5.88
N ASP A 102 -39.60 -1.51 -5.43
CA ASP A 102 -40.76 -0.85 -6.04
C ASP A 102 -40.65 0.69 -6.13
N TYR A 103 -39.79 1.32 -5.31
CA TYR A 103 -39.57 2.77 -5.27
C TYR A 103 -38.30 3.20 -6.00
N TRP A 104 -37.53 2.27 -6.57
CA TRP A 104 -36.29 2.61 -7.25
C TRP A 104 -36.60 3.11 -8.66
N ASP A 105 -35.91 4.18 -9.06
CA ASP A 105 -35.99 4.65 -10.45
C ASP A 105 -35.37 3.62 -11.39
N ASP A 106 -35.96 3.45 -12.58
CA ASP A 106 -35.35 2.66 -13.63
C ASP A 106 -33.97 3.24 -13.98
N PRO A 107 -32.88 2.45 -13.90
CA PRO A 107 -31.56 2.95 -14.21
C PRO A 107 -31.49 3.40 -15.67
N ASN A 108 -30.97 4.62 -15.92
CA ASN A 108 -30.75 5.12 -17.28
C ASN A 108 -29.55 4.47 -18.02
N PHE A 109 -28.98 3.43 -17.41
CA PHE A 109 -27.83 2.71 -17.92
C PHE A 109 -28.14 1.20 -17.93
N GLN A 110 -27.55 0.51 -18.90
CA GLN A 110 -27.60 -0.94 -18.93
C GLN A 110 -26.40 -1.50 -18.16
N LEU A 111 -26.67 -2.30 -17.13
CA LEU A 111 -25.63 -3.06 -16.46
C LEU A 111 -25.20 -4.23 -17.36
N VAL A 112 -24.17 -4.00 -18.17
CA VAL A 112 -23.58 -5.05 -19.02
C VAL A 112 -22.45 -5.72 -18.26
N HIS A 113 -22.62 -6.99 -17.90
CA HIS A 113 -21.51 -7.78 -17.38
C HIS A 113 -20.52 -8.10 -18.50
N ASP A 114 -19.23 -8.13 -18.20
CA ASP A 114 -18.23 -8.59 -19.15
C ASP A 114 -18.42 -10.12 -19.37
N PRO A 115 -18.80 -10.56 -20.58
CA PRO A 115 -19.05 -11.97 -20.86
C PRO A 115 -17.78 -12.82 -20.72
N THR A 116 -16.59 -12.21 -20.86
CA THR A 116 -15.31 -12.92 -20.75
C THR A 116 -15.02 -13.42 -19.33
N ILE A 117 -15.60 -12.77 -18.32
CA ILE A 117 -15.43 -13.13 -16.90
C ILE A 117 -16.12 -14.47 -16.57
N ARG A 118 -17.17 -14.86 -17.32
CA ARG A 118 -17.90 -16.13 -17.11
C ARG A 118 -17.39 -17.29 -17.96
N THR A 119 -16.60 -17.05 -19.01
CA THR A 119 -16.18 -18.08 -19.98
C THR A 119 -15.07 -19.04 -19.55
N VAL A 120 -14.55 -18.95 -18.32
CA VAL A 120 -13.62 -19.97 -17.81
C VAL A 120 -14.41 -21.03 -17.03
N THR A 121 -15.12 -21.87 -17.77
CA THR A 121 -15.80 -23.05 -17.23
C THR A 121 -15.28 -24.31 -17.94
N ARG A 122 -13.96 -24.53 -17.93
CA ARG A 122 -13.50 -25.92 -18.02
C ARG A 122 -13.88 -26.58 -16.70
N PRO A 123 -14.40 -27.82 -16.68
CA PRO A 123 -14.64 -28.54 -15.43
C PRO A 123 -13.35 -28.55 -14.61
N GLY A 124 -13.37 -27.92 -13.43
CA GLY A 124 -12.21 -27.81 -12.57
C GLY A 124 -12.02 -26.41 -11.99
N ARG A 125 -11.12 -26.31 -11.01
CA ARG A 125 -10.75 -25.05 -10.39
C ARG A 125 -9.97 -24.19 -11.39
N ASN A 126 -10.40 -22.95 -11.60
CA ASN A 126 -9.65 -21.98 -12.39
C ASN A 126 -8.22 -21.87 -11.84
N GLN A 127 -7.23 -22.04 -12.72
CA GLN A 127 -5.84 -21.79 -12.33
C GLN A 127 -5.70 -20.31 -11.99
N THR A 128 -5.27 -20.03 -10.76
CA THR A 128 -5.09 -18.67 -10.29
C THR A 128 -3.87 -18.07 -11.00
N THR A 129 -4.03 -16.92 -11.64
CA THR A 129 -2.91 -16.10 -12.14
C THR A 129 -2.15 -15.39 -11.02
N ARG A 130 -2.59 -15.58 -9.77
CA ARG A 130 -1.94 -15.04 -8.58
C ARG A 130 -0.52 -15.60 -8.45
N ILE A 131 0.46 -14.71 -8.48
CA ILE A 131 1.85 -15.04 -8.14
C ILE A 131 1.91 -15.40 -6.66
N HIS A 132 2.35 -16.62 -6.37
CA HIS A 132 2.55 -17.08 -5.00
C HIS A 132 3.58 -16.21 -4.28
N ASN A 133 3.25 -15.76 -3.07
CA ASN A 133 4.15 -14.97 -2.24
C ASN A 133 4.66 -15.79 -1.04
N GLU A 134 5.52 -15.18 -0.23
CA GLU A 134 6.19 -15.82 0.91
C GLU A 134 5.21 -16.46 1.93
N MET A 135 3.97 -15.98 2.01
CA MET A 135 2.94 -16.54 2.90
C MET A 135 2.41 -17.88 2.39
N ASP A 136 2.35 -18.06 1.07
CA ASP A 136 1.85 -19.30 0.46
C ASP A 136 2.89 -20.43 0.57
N TRP A 137 4.19 -20.10 0.56
CA TRP A 137 5.26 -21.09 0.73
C TRP A 137 5.18 -21.86 2.05
N ARG A 138 4.75 -21.19 3.13
CA ARG A 138 4.55 -21.83 4.43
C ARG A 138 3.46 -22.89 4.38
N GLN A 139 2.36 -22.59 3.67
CA GLN A 139 1.26 -23.53 3.49
C GLN A 139 1.66 -24.70 2.58
N THR A 140 2.44 -24.46 1.54
CA THR A 140 2.94 -25.51 0.65
C THR A 140 3.87 -26.48 1.38
N ARG A 141 4.82 -25.99 2.19
CA ARG A 141 5.71 -26.85 2.99
C ARG A 141 4.94 -27.67 4.02
N ALA A 142 4.04 -27.03 4.78
CA ALA A 142 3.24 -27.73 5.77
C ALA A 142 2.40 -28.87 5.15
N ARG A 143 1.89 -28.68 3.93
CA ARG A 143 1.18 -29.74 3.18
C ARG A 143 2.11 -30.87 2.72
N GLN A 144 3.31 -30.54 2.25
CA GLN A 144 4.30 -31.55 1.82
C GLN A 144 4.80 -32.38 3.01
N GLU A 145 5.05 -31.73 4.15
CA GLU A 145 5.45 -32.39 5.41
C GLU A 145 4.33 -33.32 5.92
N ALA A 146 3.08 -32.86 5.89
CA ALA A 146 1.93 -33.69 6.28
C ALA A 146 1.72 -34.90 5.34
N GLN A 147 1.96 -34.74 4.03
CA GLN A 147 1.85 -35.84 3.06
C GLN A 147 2.99 -36.86 3.22
N GLN A 148 4.20 -36.43 3.55
CA GLN A 148 5.32 -37.31 3.83
C GLN A 148 5.12 -38.13 5.12
N GLN A 149 4.45 -37.56 6.11
CA GLN A 149 4.12 -38.25 7.37
C GLN A 149 2.97 -39.27 7.24
N GLN A 150 2.16 -39.18 6.18
CA GLN A 150 1.05 -40.10 5.91
C GLN A 150 1.42 -41.24 4.94
N GLY A 151 2.67 -41.26 4.44
CA GLY A 151 3.19 -42.26 3.50
C GLY A 151 4.18 -43.26 4.11
N LEU A 152 4.23 -43.36 5.44
CA LEU A 152 4.93 -44.39 6.23
C LEU A 152 3.88 -45.17 7.05
#